data_AF-A0A9C9KU25-F1
#
_entry.id   AF-A0A9C9KU25-F1
#
_cell.length_a   1.000
_cell.length_b   1.000
_cell.length_c   1.000
_cell.angle_alpha   90.00
_cell.angle_beta   90.00
_cell.angle_gamma   90.00
#
_symmetry.space_group_name_H-M   'P 1'
#
loop_
_entity.id
_entity.type
_entity.pdbx_description
1 polymer ?
#
loop_
_entity_poly.entity_id
_entity_poly.type
_entity_poly.pdbx_seq_one_letter_code
_entity_poly.pdbx_strand_id
1 'polypeptide(L)'
;MNTIAPSIRSYMLAILSLALYLTTTAALAVPSFARQTGMQCGACHTVFPELTAVGRTFKLGGYTLANMKQIQTVGADGRLKINAIPPLSAMLQTGFTHLNKQVPDEQNDSVEFPQVLSLYYAGEISPHMGTFLQVSYTQQDDNFSFDMADIRYANLT
;
A
#
# COMPACT_ATOMS: atom_id res chain seq x y z
N MET A 1 -24.88 42.18 4.98
CA MET A 1 -24.09 41.63 3.86
C MET A 1 -22.67 41.42 4.36
N ASN A 2 -22.33 40.20 4.79
CA ASN A 2 -20.99 39.90 5.33
C ASN A 2 -20.02 39.62 4.18
N THR A 3 -19.21 40.61 3.83
CA THR A 3 -18.10 40.43 2.90
C THR A 3 -16.94 39.80 3.66
N ILE A 4 -16.76 38.49 3.48
CA ILE A 4 -15.60 37.74 3.97
C ILE A 4 -14.34 38.33 3.31
N ALA A 5 -13.32 38.65 4.12
CA ALA A 5 -12.07 39.23 3.63
C ALA A 5 -11.42 38.34 2.54
N PRO A 6 -10.81 38.91 1.49
CA PRO A 6 -10.30 38.16 0.34
C PRO A 6 -9.23 37.12 0.71
N SER A 7 -8.47 37.35 1.79
CA SER A 7 -7.51 36.38 2.34
C SER A 7 -8.17 35.12 2.89
N ILE A 8 -9.32 35.25 3.57
CA ILE A 8 -10.07 34.12 4.14
C ILE A 8 -10.62 33.24 3.03
N ARG A 9 -11.06 33.84 1.91
CA ARG A 9 -11.53 33.10 0.73
C ARG A 9 -10.42 32.26 0.10
N SER A 10 -9.19 32.80 0.04
CA SER A 10 -8.01 32.08 -0.47
C SER A 10 -7.61 30.90 0.42
N TYR A 11 -7.63 31.07 1.75
CA TYR A 11 -7.36 29.96 2.68
C TYR A 11 -8.44 28.88 2.61
N MET A 12 -9.71 29.26 2.51
CA MET A 12 -10.80 28.29 2.33
C MET A 12 -10.64 27.46 1.05
N LEU A 13 -10.24 28.11 -0.06
CA LEU A 13 -9.98 27.43 -1.32
C LEU A 13 -8.77 26.50 -1.24
N ALA A 14 -7.71 26.89 -0.53
CA ALA A 14 -6.52 26.06 -0.32
C ALA A 14 -6.79 24.84 0.58
N ILE A 15 -7.59 25.02 1.64
CA ILE A 15 -8.01 23.93 2.53
C ILE A 15 -8.94 22.97 1.79
N LEU A 16 -9.88 23.51 1.00
CA LEU A 16 -10.80 22.71 0.19
C LEU A 16 -10.04 21.93 -0.88
N SER A 17 -9.11 22.56 -1.60
CA SER A 17 -8.30 21.86 -2.61
C SER A 17 -7.44 20.78 -1.97
N LEU A 18 -6.78 21.06 -0.84
CA LEU A 18 -6.05 20.06 -0.07
C LEU A 18 -6.97 18.90 0.36
N ALA A 19 -8.15 19.19 0.91
CA ALA A 19 -9.13 18.17 1.29
C ALA A 19 -9.55 17.29 0.10
N LEU A 20 -9.83 17.87 -1.06
CA LEU A 20 -10.15 17.15 -2.30
C LEU A 20 -8.96 16.34 -2.84
N TYR A 21 -7.72 16.81 -2.66
CA TYR A 21 -6.52 16.03 -2.96
C TYR A 21 -6.37 14.83 -2.03
N LEU A 22 -6.83 14.92 -0.78
CA LEU A 22 -6.80 13.82 0.19
C LEU A 22 -7.97 12.82 0.03
N THR A 23 -9.04 13.14 -0.72
CA THR A 23 -10.16 12.19 -0.95
C THR A 23 -9.86 11.10 -1.99
N THR A 24 -8.60 10.84 -2.32
CA THR A 24 -8.25 9.64 -3.10
C THR A 24 -8.71 8.42 -2.33
N THR A 25 -9.52 7.57 -2.96
CA THR A 25 -10.04 6.33 -2.35
C THR A 25 -8.88 5.58 -1.69
N ALA A 26 -9.05 5.17 -0.43
CA ALA A 26 -8.10 4.31 0.25
C ALA A 26 -7.89 3.05 -0.60
N ALA A 27 -6.78 3.02 -1.33
CA ALA A 27 -6.39 1.82 -2.05
C ALA A 27 -5.72 0.92 -1.03
N LEU A 28 -6.41 -0.14 -0.61
CA LEU A 28 -5.82 -1.28 0.14
C LEU A 28 -4.85 -2.10 -0.73
N ALA A 29 -4.28 -1.47 -1.77
CA ALA A 29 -3.30 -2.06 -2.65
C ALA A 29 -1.93 -1.88 -2.04
N VAL A 30 -1.02 -2.82 -2.31
CA VAL A 30 0.39 -2.66 -1.97
C VAL A 30 1.03 -1.71 -2.99
N PRO A 31 1.33 -0.45 -2.64
CA PRO A 31 1.70 0.58 -3.63
C PRO A 31 2.97 0.24 -4.42
N SER A 32 3.87 -0.58 -3.87
CA SER A 32 5.06 -1.04 -4.60
C SER A 32 4.73 -1.94 -5.79
N PHE A 33 3.76 -2.85 -5.68
CA PHE A 33 3.30 -3.65 -6.82
C PHE A 33 2.55 -2.82 -7.86
N ALA A 34 1.73 -1.87 -7.43
CA ALA A 34 1.04 -0.94 -8.34
C ALA A 34 2.06 -0.10 -9.13
N ARG A 35 3.09 0.44 -8.46
CA ARG A 35 4.18 1.17 -9.11
C ARG A 35 4.99 0.30 -10.07
N GLN A 36 5.26 -0.94 -9.68
CA GLN A 36 6.03 -1.87 -10.51
C GLN A 36 5.30 -2.22 -11.80
N THR A 37 4.02 -2.53 -11.71
CA THR A 37 3.23 -3.04 -12.85
C THR A 37 2.56 -1.94 -13.66
N GLY A 38 2.30 -0.78 -13.05
CA GLY A 38 1.48 0.28 -13.62
C GLY A 38 0.01 -0.12 -13.82
N MET A 39 -0.43 -1.24 -13.26
CA MET A 39 -1.80 -1.74 -13.43
C MET A 39 -2.74 -1.20 -12.35
N GLN A 40 -4.00 -1.00 -12.73
CA GLN A 40 -5.08 -0.65 -11.80
C GLN A 40 -5.44 -1.83 -10.87
N CYS A 41 -5.95 -1.54 -9.68
CA CYS A 41 -6.27 -2.55 -8.66
C CYS A 41 -7.14 -3.70 -9.18
N GLY A 42 -8.17 -3.36 -9.97
CA GLY A 42 -9.12 -4.32 -10.56
C GLY A 42 -8.51 -5.23 -11.62
N ALA A 43 -7.29 -4.95 -12.11
CA ALA A 43 -6.58 -5.88 -12.98
C ALA A 43 -6.14 -7.13 -12.21
N CYS A 44 -5.73 -6.98 -10.94
CA CYS A 44 -5.25 -8.08 -10.11
C CYS A 44 -6.35 -8.68 -9.23
N HIS A 45 -7.34 -7.90 -8.80
CA HIS A 45 -8.38 -8.34 -7.85
C HIS A 45 -9.80 -8.18 -8.41
N THR A 46 -10.65 -9.20 -8.19
CA THR A 46 -12.10 -9.11 -8.45
C THR A 46 -12.81 -8.47 -7.26
N VAL A 47 -12.57 -9.02 -6.08
CA VAL A 47 -12.92 -8.50 -4.75
C VAL A 47 -11.72 -8.84 -3.87
N PHE A 48 -11.07 -7.86 -3.25
CA PHE A 48 -9.97 -8.17 -2.33
C PHE A 48 -10.47 -9.12 -1.22
N PRO A 49 -9.77 -10.23 -0.91
CA PRO A 49 -8.43 -10.62 -1.36
C PRO A 49 -8.35 -11.53 -2.59
N GLU A 50 -9.48 -11.90 -3.22
CA GLU A 50 -9.53 -12.80 -4.38
C GLU A 50 -8.79 -12.20 -5.60
N LEU A 51 -8.03 -13.06 -6.30
CA LEU A 51 -7.24 -12.69 -7.47
C LEU A 51 -7.97 -13.01 -8.77
N THR A 52 -7.87 -12.13 -9.76
CA THR A 52 -8.22 -12.40 -11.16
C THR A 52 -7.26 -13.44 -11.77
N ALA A 53 -7.51 -13.87 -13.00
CA ALA A 53 -6.54 -14.68 -13.75
C ALA A 53 -5.19 -13.98 -13.89
N VAL A 54 -5.18 -12.67 -14.16
CA VAL A 54 -3.95 -11.85 -14.25
C VAL A 54 -3.24 -11.81 -12.89
N GLY A 55 -3.95 -11.56 -11.80
CA GLY A 55 -3.38 -11.54 -10.45
C GLY A 55 -2.75 -12.89 -10.05
N ARG A 56 -3.40 -14.00 -10.42
CA ARG A 56 -2.85 -15.35 -10.21
C ARG A 56 -1.60 -15.58 -11.04
N THR A 57 -1.59 -15.20 -12.31
CA THR A 57 -0.40 -15.33 -13.17
C THR A 57 0.75 -14.46 -12.66
N PHE A 58 0.47 -13.25 -12.19
CA PHE A 58 1.49 -12.39 -11.56
C PHE A 58 2.12 -13.04 -10.33
N LYS A 59 1.29 -13.58 -9.42
CA LYS A 59 1.76 -14.30 -8.24
C LYS A 59 2.54 -15.57 -8.63
N LEU A 60 2.00 -16.42 -9.52
CA LEU A 60 2.65 -17.66 -9.94
C LEU A 60 3.96 -17.40 -10.71
N GLY A 61 4.02 -16.31 -11.48
CA GLY A 61 5.21 -15.83 -12.18
C GLY A 61 6.26 -15.18 -11.29
N GLY A 62 6.15 -15.30 -9.96
CA GLY A 62 7.19 -14.84 -9.04
C GLY A 62 7.22 -13.34 -8.83
N TYR A 63 6.11 -12.63 -9.07
CA TYR A 63 6.02 -11.17 -8.90
C TYR A 63 7.00 -10.37 -9.76
N THR A 64 7.45 -10.91 -10.90
CA THR A 64 8.48 -10.30 -11.77
C THR A 64 7.92 -9.52 -12.96
N LEU A 65 6.59 -9.44 -13.11
CA LEU A 65 6.00 -8.56 -14.12
C LEU A 65 6.27 -7.10 -13.72
N ALA A 66 7.14 -6.43 -14.48
CA ALA A 66 7.50 -5.03 -14.26
C ALA A 66 7.33 -4.21 -15.53
N ASN A 67 6.66 -3.07 -15.39
CA ASN A 67 6.48 -2.04 -16.40
C ASN A 67 6.95 -0.67 -15.85
N MET A 68 8.11 -0.70 -15.19
CA MET A 68 8.77 0.48 -14.66
C MET A 68 10.22 0.51 -15.13
N LYS A 69 10.88 1.67 -15.00
CA LYS A 69 12.30 1.77 -15.33
C LYS A 69 13.09 0.76 -14.48
N GLN A 70 13.98 0.01 -15.13
CA GLN A 70 14.89 -0.93 -14.48
C GLN A 70 16.33 -0.47 -14.65
N ILE A 71 17.11 -0.59 -13.59
CA ILE A 71 18.57 -0.39 -13.62
C ILE A 71 19.18 -1.70 -14.08
N GLN A 72 19.91 -1.65 -15.19
CA GLN A 72 20.57 -2.80 -15.77
C GLN A 72 22.05 -2.50 -15.93
N THR A 73 22.91 -3.39 -15.46
CA THR A 73 24.35 -3.33 -15.72
C THR A 73 24.89 -4.70 -16.06
N VAL A 74 25.91 -4.71 -16.90
CA VAL A 74 26.69 -5.91 -17.26
C VAL A 74 28.10 -5.65 -16.76
N GLY A 75 28.49 -6.35 -15.70
CA GLY A 75 29.82 -6.27 -15.10
C GLY A 75 30.58 -7.58 -15.21
N ALA A 76 31.82 -7.60 -14.70
CA ALA A 76 32.65 -8.80 -14.65
C ALA A 76 31.99 -9.96 -13.88
N ASP A 77 31.15 -9.63 -12.89
CA ASP A 77 30.47 -10.60 -12.01
C ASP A 77 29.05 -10.97 -12.48
N GLY A 78 28.65 -10.54 -13.69
CA GLY A 78 27.37 -10.92 -14.31
C GLY A 78 26.44 -9.76 -14.64
N ARG A 79 25.14 -10.09 -14.78
CA ARG A 79 24.08 -9.15 -15.20
C ARG A 79 23.20 -8.79 -14.00
N LEU A 80 23.16 -7.51 -13.64
CA LEU A 80 22.21 -6.98 -12.66
C LEU A 80 21.01 -6.40 -13.40
N LYS A 81 19.81 -6.73 -12.94
CA LYS A 81 18.55 -6.13 -13.39
C LYS A 81 17.65 -5.97 -12.17
N ILE A 82 17.38 -4.73 -11.79
CA ILE A 82 16.53 -4.38 -10.64
C ILE A 82 15.63 -3.20 -10.97
N ASN A 83 14.53 -3.05 -10.24
CA ASN A 83 13.65 -1.89 -10.37
C ASN A 83 14.35 -0.60 -9.94
N ALA A 84 14.14 0.49 -10.69
CA ALA A 84 14.78 1.79 -10.39
C ALA A 84 14.28 2.43 -9.09
N ILE A 85 13.10 2.04 -8.62
CA ILE A 85 12.57 2.44 -7.31
C ILE A 85 12.44 1.15 -6.49
N PRO A 86 13.00 1.10 -5.26
CA PRO A 86 12.89 -0.08 -4.41
C PRO A 86 11.43 -0.51 -4.19
N PRO A 87 11.17 -1.82 -4.02
CA PRO A 87 9.82 -2.35 -3.84
C PRO A 87 9.28 -2.14 -2.41
N LEU A 88 9.50 -0.96 -1.85
CA LEU A 88 9.06 -0.58 -0.51
C LEU A 88 7.73 0.18 -0.58
N SER A 89 6.88 -0.07 0.41
CA SER A 89 5.69 0.73 0.69
C SER A 89 5.20 0.54 2.13
N ALA A 90 4.24 1.35 2.57
CA ALA A 90 3.67 1.29 3.91
C ALA A 90 2.16 1.60 3.88
N MET A 91 1.44 1.14 4.89
CA MET A 91 0.02 1.42 5.10
C MET A 91 -0.21 1.82 6.56
N LEU A 92 -1.02 2.86 6.76
CA LEU A 92 -1.47 3.33 8.06
C LEU A 92 -2.99 3.20 8.13
N GLN A 93 -3.48 2.43 9.09
CA GLN A 93 -4.89 2.33 9.40
C GLN A 93 -5.15 2.95 10.78
N THR A 94 -6.23 3.70 10.90
CA THR A 94 -6.67 4.36 12.13
C THR A 94 -8.11 3.98 12.40
N GLY A 95 -8.47 3.78 13.66
CA GLY A 95 -9.82 3.38 14.06
C GLY A 95 -10.51 4.47 14.88
N PHE A 96 -11.83 4.60 14.71
CA PHE A 96 -12.71 5.33 15.62
C PHE A 96 -13.95 4.48 15.87
N THR A 97 -14.26 4.24 17.14
CA THR A 97 -15.45 3.48 17.54
C THR A 97 -16.31 4.33 18.47
N HIS A 98 -17.62 4.35 18.23
CA HIS A 98 -18.63 4.97 19.08
C HIS A 98 -19.66 3.91 19.49
N LEU A 99 -19.93 3.78 20.78
CA LEU A 99 -20.95 2.86 21.27
C LEU A 99 -22.31 3.56 21.32
N ASN A 100 -23.33 2.95 20.70
CA ASN A 100 -24.70 3.48 20.74
C ASN A 100 -25.34 3.35 22.15
N LYS A 101 -24.86 2.41 22.96
CA LYS A 101 -25.27 2.25 24.37
C LYS A 101 -24.04 2.35 25.25
N GLN A 102 -24.01 3.37 26.09
CA GLN A 102 -22.91 3.61 27.01
C GLN A 102 -22.78 2.48 28.03
N VAL A 103 -21.55 2.01 28.22
CA VAL A 103 -21.17 1.13 29.31
C VAL A 103 -20.94 2.00 30.56
N PRO A 104 -21.59 1.71 31.71
CA PRO A 104 -21.38 2.49 32.93
C PRO A 104 -19.89 2.58 33.30
N ASP A 105 -19.44 3.76 33.71
CA ASP A 105 -18.07 4.09 34.11
C ASP A 105 -16.96 3.88 33.03
N GLU A 106 -17.34 3.65 31.77
CA GLU A 106 -16.41 3.50 30.64
C GLU A 106 -16.53 4.64 29.61
N GLN A 107 -15.46 4.84 28.84
CA GLN A 107 -15.47 5.81 27.74
C GLN A 107 -16.30 5.28 26.55
N ASN A 108 -17.15 6.14 25.98
CA ASN A 108 -18.07 5.76 24.90
C ASN A 108 -17.46 5.84 23.49
N ASP A 109 -16.38 6.62 23.36
CA ASP A 109 -15.63 6.84 22.12
C ASP A 109 -14.22 6.27 22.28
N SER A 110 -13.69 5.58 21.28
CA SER A 110 -12.29 5.16 21.26
C SER A 110 -11.62 5.56 19.95
N VAL A 111 -10.37 6.02 20.04
CA VAL A 111 -9.52 6.34 18.90
C VAL A 111 -8.31 5.42 18.93
N GLU A 112 -8.03 4.76 17.82
CA GLU A 112 -6.88 3.87 17.65
C GLU A 112 -5.92 4.49 16.61
N PHE A 113 -4.75 4.92 17.07
CA PHE A 113 -3.76 5.60 16.24
C PHE A 113 -2.32 5.16 16.60
N PRO A 114 -1.66 4.36 15.73
CA PRO A 114 -2.24 3.61 14.62
C PRO A 114 -3.06 2.41 15.11
N GLN A 115 -4.17 2.08 14.44
CA GLN A 115 -4.80 0.78 14.63
C GLN A 115 -3.92 -0.33 14.04
N VAL A 116 -3.44 -0.11 12.81
CA VAL A 116 -2.46 -0.98 12.14
C VAL A 116 -1.43 -0.10 11.41
N LEU A 117 -0.15 -0.45 11.55
CA LEU A 117 0.93 0.07 10.73
C LEU A 117 1.60 -1.09 9.99
N SER A 118 1.46 -1.14 8.67
CA SER A 118 2.08 -2.19 7.83
C SER A 118 3.23 -1.63 7.00
N LEU A 119 4.33 -2.39 6.93
CA LEU A 119 5.47 -2.17 6.05
C LEU A 119 5.56 -3.31 5.05
N TYR A 120 5.81 -2.98 3.78
CA TYR A 120 5.87 -3.93 2.69
C TYR A 120 7.23 -3.89 1.99
N TYR A 121 7.80 -5.07 1.76
CA TYR A 121 8.82 -5.29 0.75
C TYR A 121 8.24 -6.26 -0.28
N ALA A 122 7.70 -5.67 -1.35
CA ALA A 122 6.81 -6.36 -2.28
C ALA A 122 7.08 -5.93 -3.72
N GLY A 123 7.74 -6.80 -4.49
CA GLY A 123 8.14 -6.55 -5.87
C GLY A 123 9.19 -7.52 -6.40
N GLU A 124 9.59 -7.33 -7.66
CA GLU A 124 10.71 -7.98 -8.33
C GLU A 124 12.02 -7.60 -7.64
N ILE A 125 12.83 -8.61 -7.30
CA ILE A 125 14.17 -8.44 -6.73
C ILE A 125 15.27 -8.99 -7.65
N SER A 126 14.92 -9.86 -8.59
CA SER A 126 15.78 -10.33 -9.68
C SER A 126 14.93 -10.76 -10.89
N PRO A 127 15.52 -11.04 -12.07
CA PRO A 127 14.77 -11.40 -13.28
C PRO A 127 13.75 -12.53 -13.13
N HIS A 128 13.99 -13.46 -12.20
CA HIS A 128 13.15 -14.64 -11.98
C HIS A 128 12.68 -14.77 -10.53
N MET A 129 12.86 -13.72 -9.71
CA MET A 129 12.52 -13.78 -8.29
C MET A 129 11.90 -12.48 -7.81
N GLY A 130 10.85 -12.60 -7.01
CA GLY A 130 10.17 -11.50 -6.36
C GLY A 130 9.68 -11.89 -4.98
N THR A 131 9.16 -10.89 -4.27
CA THR A 131 8.76 -11.01 -2.87
C THR A 131 7.41 -10.37 -2.63
N PHE A 132 6.71 -10.87 -1.61
CA PHE A 132 5.63 -10.21 -0.91
C PHE A 132 5.84 -10.44 0.59
N LEU A 133 6.59 -9.52 1.21
CA LEU A 133 6.78 -9.48 2.65
C LEU A 133 5.93 -8.34 3.21
N GLN A 134 5.16 -8.64 4.26
CA GLN A 134 4.41 -7.68 5.05
C GLN A 134 4.71 -7.88 6.52
N VAL A 135 5.14 -6.81 7.18
CA VAL A 135 5.31 -6.75 8.64
C VAL A 135 4.35 -5.69 9.16
N SER A 136 3.54 -6.04 10.16
CA SER A 136 2.55 -5.13 10.73
C SER A 136 2.69 -5.02 12.23
N TYR A 137 2.53 -3.80 12.74
CA TYR A 137 2.26 -3.52 14.14
C TYR A 137 0.75 -3.36 14.31
N THR A 138 0.18 -4.02 15.31
CA THR A 138 -1.22 -3.85 15.74
C THR A 138 -1.23 -3.26 17.14
N GLN A 139 -2.08 -2.26 17.38
CA GLN A 139 -2.21 -1.66 18.72
C GLN A 139 -2.79 -2.64 19.74
N GLN A 140 -3.62 -3.58 19.29
CA GLN A 140 -4.27 -4.57 20.15
C GLN A 140 -3.28 -5.59 20.74
N ASP A 141 -2.29 -6.03 19.96
CA ASP A 141 -1.32 -7.05 20.40
C ASP A 141 0.01 -6.42 20.90
N ASP A 142 0.21 -5.13 20.61
CA ASP A 142 1.41 -4.34 20.95
C ASP A 142 2.73 -4.99 20.49
N ASN A 143 2.70 -5.69 19.36
CA ASN A 143 3.88 -6.29 18.77
C ASN A 143 3.87 -6.20 17.25
N PHE A 144 5.06 -6.33 16.67
CA PHE A 144 5.19 -6.57 15.23
C PHE A 144 5.01 -8.05 14.93
N SER A 145 4.31 -8.35 13.84
CA SER A 145 4.15 -9.70 13.32
C SER A 145 4.30 -9.73 11.80
N PHE A 146 4.58 -10.91 11.25
CA PHE A 146 4.58 -11.13 9.81
C PHE A 146 3.19 -11.58 9.38
N ASP A 147 2.49 -10.73 8.61
CA ASP A 147 1.19 -11.09 8.02
C ASP A 147 1.38 -11.94 6.76
N MET A 148 2.41 -11.61 5.98
CA MET A 148 2.76 -12.31 4.74
C MET A 148 4.27 -12.40 4.60
N ALA A 149 4.73 -13.59 4.20
CA ALA A 149 6.11 -13.85 3.82
C ALA A 149 6.15 -14.83 2.62
N ASP A 150 5.99 -14.30 1.41
CA ASP A 150 6.15 -15.07 0.15
C ASP A 150 7.42 -14.58 -0.56
N ILE A 151 8.35 -15.50 -0.82
CA ILE A 151 9.52 -15.30 -1.68
C ILE A 151 9.42 -16.36 -2.75
N ARG A 152 9.42 -15.93 -4.01
CA ARG A 152 9.10 -16.83 -5.11
C ARG A 152 10.08 -16.68 -6.24
N TYR A 153 10.66 -17.81 -6.62
CA TYR A 153 11.35 -17.97 -7.88
C TYR A 153 10.38 -18.58 -8.91
N ALA A 154 10.36 -18.02 -10.12
CA ALA A 154 9.63 -18.58 -11.24
C ALA A 154 10.41 -18.35 -12.54
N ASN A 155 10.65 -19.44 -13.25
CA ASN A 155 11.23 -19.39 -14.59
C ASN A 155 10.14 -19.78 -15.59
N LEU A 156 9.41 -18.77 -16.07
CA LEU A 156 8.45 -18.92 -17.15
C LEU A 156 9.25 -18.95 -18.46
N THR A 157 9.76 -20.14 -18.80
CA THR A 157 10.41 -20.44 -20.09
C THR A 157 9.39 -20.49 -21.22
#